data_AF-A0A817LYU7-F1
#
_entry.id   AF-A0A817LYU7-F1
#
_cell.length_a   1.000
_cell.length_b   1.000
_cell.length_c   1.000
_cell.angle_alpha   90.00
_cell.angle_beta   90.00
_cell.angle_gamma   90.00
#
_symmetry.space_group_name_H-M   'P 1'
#
loop_
_entity.id
_entity.type
_entity.pdbx_description
1 polymer ?
#
loop_
_entity_poly.entity_id
_entity_poly.type
_entity_poly.pdbx_seq_one_letter_code
_entity_poly.pdbx_strand_id
1 'polypeptide(L)'
;RCLSAVHAVLSSKLTRLELVFDDRKSNLSFILHCRYNIMKIHSCFYIDCEKLQARFDKQSYKNCVSIMSKTLQDLTAHFPAKWDEITIRVTKDQFIIKKCDEIVHDDESVAYGMNFQVVCEPREFISYDIQCKSDITFCLREFKFLLGLADLLNLPMTIYFDSRGR
;
A
#
# COMPACT_ATOMS: atom_id res chain seq x y z
N ARG A 1 -16.27 -10.93 5.17
CA ARG A 1 -16.74 -10.96 6.58
C ARG A 1 -15.63 -10.52 7.58
N CYS A 2 -14.35 -10.82 7.35
CA CYS A 2 -13.27 -10.25 8.17
C CYS A 2 -13.02 -8.75 7.93
N LEU A 3 -13.19 -8.26 6.70
CA LEU A 3 -13.10 -6.83 6.35
C LEU A 3 -14.06 -5.94 7.17
N SER A 4 -15.28 -6.42 7.45
CA SER A 4 -16.22 -5.71 8.32
C SER A 4 -15.78 -5.67 9.79
N ALA A 5 -15.03 -6.68 10.26
CA ALA A 5 -14.44 -6.66 11.60
C ALA A 5 -13.27 -5.67 11.67
N VAL A 6 -12.40 -5.65 10.65
CA VAL A 6 -11.31 -4.65 10.55
C VAL A 6 -11.86 -3.23 10.48
N HIS A 7 -12.90 -2.99 9.67
CA HIS A 7 -13.56 -1.69 9.59
C HIS A 7 -14.26 -1.31 10.91
N ALA A 8 -14.83 -2.28 11.64
CA ALA A 8 -15.43 -2.03 12.95
C ALA A 8 -14.39 -1.72 14.04
N VAL A 9 -13.17 -2.29 13.93
CA VAL A 9 -12.04 -1.98 14.82
C VAL A 9 -11.61 -0.52 14.69
N LEU A 10 -11.75 0.06 13.50
CA LEU A 10 -11.43 1.47 13.25
C LEU A 10 -12.55 2.44 13.70
N SER A 11 -13.61 1.96 14.35
CA SER A 11 -14.71 2.83 14.80
C SER A 11 -14.38 3.55 16.12
N SER A 12 -14.75 4.83 16.22
CA SER A 12 -14.59 5.68 17.42
C SER A 12 -15.35 5.21 18.67
N LYS A 13 -16.08 4.09 18.57
CA LYS A 13 -16.90 3.50 19.62
C LYS A 13 -16.23 2.32 20.31
N LEU A 14 -15.17 1.75 19.72
CA LEU A 14 -14.44 0.61 20.28
C LEU A 14 -13.60 1.06 21.49
N THR A 15 -13.67 0.33 22.58
CA THR A 15 -12.86 0.55 23.78
C THR A 15 -11.86 -0.58 24.02
N ARG A 16 -12.25 -1.83 23.71
CA ARG A 16 -11.37 -3.00 23.83
C ARG A 16 -11.69 -4.04 22.76
N LEU A 17 -10.65 -4.61 22.16
CA LEU A 17 -10.74 -5.76 21.26
C LEU A 17 -10.14 -6.99 21.97
N GLU A 18 -10.87 -8.10 21.94
CA GLU A 18 -10.40 -9.39 22.43
C GLU A 18 -10.49 -10.42 21.29
N LEU A 19 -9.45 -11.25 21.16
CA LEU A 19 -9.33 -12.32 20.17
C LEU A 19 -9.37 -13.65 20.90
N VAL A 20 -10.37 -14.48 20.61
CA VAL A 20 -10.53 -15.80 21.21
C VAL A 20 -10.39 -16.87 20.14
N PHE A 21 -9.41 -17.74 20.33
CA PHE A 21 -9.15 -18.90 19.46
C PHE A 21 -9.72 -20.17 20.12
N ASP A 22 -10.65 -20.82 19.43
CA ASP A 22 -11.17 -22.15 19.79
C ASP A 22 -10.71 -23.15 18.73
N ASP A 23 -9.57 -23.79 19.01
CA ASP A 23 -8.89 -24.70 18.08
C ASP A 23 -9.72 -25.95 17.77
N ARG A 24 -10.51 -26.41 18.77
CA ARG A 24 -11.38 -27.57 18.61
C ARG A 24 -12.52 -27.32 17.61
N LYS A 25 -12.92 -26.07 17.44
CA LYS A 25 -13.97 -25.65 16.51
C LYS A 25 -13.42 -24.94 15.28
N SER A 26 -12.09 -24.87 15.13
CA SER A 26 -11.39 -24.10 14.11
C SER A 26 -11.99 -22.69 14.00
N ASN A 27 -12.19 -22.02 15.13
CA ASN A 27 -12.93 -20.77 15.21
C ASN A 27 -12.08 -19.66 15.83
N LEU A 28 -12.07 -18.50 15.17
CA LEU A 28 -11.54 -17.25 15.70
C LEU A 28 -12.70 -16.28 15.91
N SER A 29 -12.90 -15.86 17.16
CA SER A 29 -13.91 -14.87 17.54
C SER A 29 -13.26 -13.53 17.87
N PHE A 30 -13.77 -12.48 17.22
CA PHE A 30 -13.45 -11.08 17.49
C PHE A 30 -14.53 -10.51 18.41
N ILE A 31 -14.15 -10.19 19.65
CA ILE A 31 -15.05 -9.60 20.64
C ILE A 31 -14.72 -8.11 20.74
N LEU A 32 -15.62 -7.28 20.21
CA LEU A 32 -15.52 -5.84 20.23
C LEU A 32 -16.33 -5.30 21.41
N HIS A 33 -15.65 -4.81 22.44
CA HIS A 33 -16.27 -4.05 23.50
C HIS A 33 -16.36 -2.59 23.06
N CYS A 34 -17.58 -2.09 22.97
CA CYS A 34 -17.88 -0.72 22.59
C CYS A 34 -18.37 0.08 23.80
N ARG A 35 -18.44 1.41 23.64
CA ARG A 35 -19.08 2.30 24.61
C ARG A 35 -20.51 1.83 24.96
N TYR A 36 -20.96 2.21 26.16
CA TYR A 36 -22.27 1.85 26.71
C TYR A 36 -22.45 0.34 26.92
N ASN A 37 -21.35 -0.38 27.23
CA ASN A 37 -21.34 -1.82 27.46
C ASN A 37 -21.90 -2.66 26.30
N ILE A 38 -21.91 -2.12 25.08
CA ILE A 38 -22.30 -2.86 23.90
C ILE A 38 -21.17 -3.81 23.53
N MET A 39 -21.47 -5.10 23.39
CA MET A 39 -20.53 -6.10 22.89
C MET A 39 -20.98 -6.60 21.53
N LYS A 40 -20.05 -6.62 20.56
CA LYS A 40 -20.26 -7.23 19.25
C LYS A 40 -19.29 -8.38 19.07
N ILE A 41 -19.82 -9.56 18.80
CA ILE A 41 -19.04 -10.78 18.61
C ILE A 41 -19.13 -11.16 17.14
N HIS A 42 -17.98 -11.31 16.49
CA HIS A 42 -17.87 -11.77 15.11
C HIS A 42 -17.00 -13.01 15.07
N SER A 43 -17.59 -14.15 14.72
CA SER A 43 -16.88 -15.44 14.65
C SER A 43 -16.58 -15.82 13.20
N CYS A 44 -15.36 -16.29 12.96
CA CYS A 44 -14.88 -16.75 11.67
C CYS A 44 -14.28 -18.14 11.82
N PHE A 45 -14.65 -19.06 10.94
CA PHE A 45 -13.97 -20.35 10.85
C PHE A 45 -12.66 -20.20 10.07
N TYR A 46 -11.62 -20.87 10.52
CA TYR A 46 -10.33 -20.95 9.83
C TYR A 46 -10.03 -22.38 9.40
N ILE A 47 -9.08 -22.51 8.49
CA ILE A 47 -8.56 -23.80 8.02
C ILE A 47 -7.04 -23.70 8.18
N ASP A 48 -6.43 -24.78 8.66
CA ASP A 48 -4.98 -24.85 8.74
C ASP A 48 -4.37 -24.74 7.35
N CYS A 49 -3.39 -23.86 7.22
CA CYS A 49 -2.67 -23.63 5.98
C CYS A 49 -1.16 -23.53 6.23
N GLU A 50 -0.39 -23.75 5.16
CA GLU A 50 1.05 -23.54 5.22
C GLU A 50 1.36 -22.06 5.47
N LYS A 51 2.47 -21.82 6.19
CA LYS A 51 2.92 -20.47 6.49
C LYS A 51 3.33 -19.76 5.21
N LEU A 52 2.55 -18.76 4.80
CA LEU A 52 2.94 -17.85 3.73
C LEU A 52 4.00 -16.88 4.27
N GLN A 53 5.28 -17.19 4.05
CA GLN A 53 6.40 -16.33 4.40
C GLN A 53 7.16 -15.93 3.14
N ALA A 54 7.19 -14.63 2.86
CA ALA A 54 8.05 -14.07 1.83
C ALA A 54 9.37 -13.61 2.48
N ARG A 55 10.50 -14.06 1.92
CA ARG A 55 11.83 -13.64 2.37
C ARG A 55 12.21 -12.35 1.65
N PHE A 56 12.23 -11.24 2.39
CA PHE A 56 12.69 -9.95 1.90
C PHE A 56 13.86 -9.48 2.76
N ASP A 57 15.02 -9.31 2.14
CA ASP A 57 16.19 -8.70 2.77
C ASP A 57 16.26 -7.23 2.38
N LYS A 58 15.91 -6.34 3.31
CA LYS A 58 15.92 -4.89 3.09
C LYS A 58 17.32 -4.36 2.73
N GLN A 59 18.38 -5.01 3.22
CA GLN A 59 19.75 -4.59 2.95
C GLN A 59 20.22 -4.98 1.55
N SER A 60 19.50 -5.87 0.87
CA SER A 60 19.84 -6.31 -0.48
C SER A 60 19.42 -5.30 -1.57
N TYR A 61 18.55 -4.35 -1.24
CA TYR A 61 18.06 -3.32 -2.15
C TYR A 61 19.01 -2.12 -2.23
N LYS A 62 19.24 -1.66 -3.44
CA LYS A 62 20.12 -0.55 -3.81
C LYS A 62 19.43 0.81 -3.71
N ASN A 63 18.09 0.85 -3.79
CA ASN A 63 17.34 2.08 -3.66
C ASN A 63 16.36 1.99 -2.48
N CYS A 64 16.33 3.06 -1.69
CA CYS A 64 15.45 3.24 -0.56
C CYS A 64 14.99 4.69 -0.48
N VAL A 65 13.67 4.91 -0.47
CA VAL A 65 13.08 6.24 -0.24
C VAL A 65 12.10 6.18 0.91
N SER A 66 12.08 7.20 1.76
CA SER A 66 11.12 7.33 2.85
C SER A 66 10.43 8.68 2.79
N ILE A 67 9.10 8.69 2.83
CA ILE A 67 8.26 9.88 2.71
C ILE A 67 7.07 9.78 3.67
N MET A 68 6.55 10.92 4.12
CA MET A 68 5.29 10.92 4.87
C MET A 68 4.16 10.38 3.98
N SER A 69 3.37 9.44 4.50
CA SER A 69 2.23 8.85 3.79
C SER A 69 1.29 9.91 3.23
N LYS A 70 1.01 10.94 4.02
CA LYS A 70 0.15 12.05 3.63
C LYS A 70 0.65 12.76 2.37
N THR A 71 1.94 13.09 2.35
CA THR A 71 2.56 13.72 1.17
C THR A 71 2.43 12.82 -0.05
N LEU A 72 2.74 11.53 0.08
CA LEU A 72 2.62 10.59 -1.02
C LEU A 72 1.16 10.37 -1.48
N GLN A 73 0.20 10.50 -0.56
CA GLN A 73 -1.22 10.45 -0.86
C GLN A 73 -1.65 11.68 -1.69
N ASP A 74 -1.19 12.88 -1.32
CA ASP A 74 -1.43 14.11 -2.07
C ASP A 74 -0.85 14.01 -3.51
N LEU A 75 0.35 13.45 -3.65
CA LEU A 75 0.98 13.22 -4.96
C LEU A 75 0.17 12.25 -5.83
N THR A 76 -0.50 11.26 -5.24
CA THR A 76 -1.28 10.23 -5.97
C THR A 76 -2.79 10.52 -6.04
N ALA A 77 -3.27 11.59 -5.39
CA ALA A 77 -4.68 11.95 -5.31
C ALA A 77 -5.31 12.21 -6.68
N HIS A 78 -4.54 12.83 -7.57
CA HIS A 78 -4.98 13.21 -8.92
C HIS A 78 -4.98 12.04 -9.91
N PHE A 79 -4.40 10.89 -9.54
CA PHE A 79 -4.39 9.72 -10.42
C PHE A 79 -5.80 9.11 -10.51
N PRO A 80 -6.39 9.04 -11.73
CA PRO A 80 -7.70 8.45 -11.97
C PRO A 80 -7.82 7.03 -11.40
N ALA A 81 -8.97 6.71 -10.82
CA ALA A 81 -9.25 5.36 -10.29
C ALA A 81 -9.22 4.26 -11.36
N LYS A 82 -9.34 4.62 -12.64
CA LYS A 82 -9.27 3.70 -13.78
C LYS A 82 -7.85 3.25 -14.14
N TRP A 83 -6.80 3.82 -13.53
CA TRP A 83 -5.44 3.37 -13.78
C TRP A 83 -5.15 2.14 -12.93
N ASP A 84 -4.81 1.04 -13.60
CA ASP A 84 -4.44 -0.20 -12.91
C ASP A 84 -3.00 -0.15 -12.37
N GLU A 85 -2.10 0.47 -13.13
CA GLU A 85 -0.67 0.53 -12.81
C GLU A 85 -0.09 1.95 -12.91
N ILE A 86 0.90 2.21 -12.07
CA ILE A 86 1.77 3.40 -12.12
C ILE A 86 3.23 2.99 -12.18
N THR A 87 4.07 3.86 -12.72
CA THR A 87 5.52 3.69 -12.74
C THR A 87 6.18 4.73 -11.83
N ILE A 88 7.04 4.29 -10.93
CA ILE A 88 7.99 5.13 -10.21
C ILE A 88 9.33 5.06 -10.94
N ARG A 89 9.88 6.22 -11.28
CA ARG A 89 11.22 6.40 -11.83
C ARG A 89 12.04 7.24 -10.87
N VAL A 90 13.24 6.78 -10.55
CA VAL A 90 14.16 7.50 -9.65
C VAL A 90 15.53 7.72 -10.26
N THR A 91 16.12 8.86 -9.93
CA THR A 91 17.53 9.18 -10.11
C THR A 91 18.07 9.77 -8.81
N LYS A 92 19.34 10.15 -8.73
CA LYS A 92 19.86 10.85 -7.55
C LYS A 92 19.20 12.22 -7.32
N ASP A 93 18.64 12.81 -8.36
CA ASP A 93 18.17 14.19 -8.38
C ASP A 93 16.64 14.30 -8.45
N GLN A 94 15.93 13.22 -8.81
CA GLN A 94 14.49 13.27 -9.08
C GLN A 94 13.77 11.97 -8.74
N PHE A 95 12.59 12.11 -8.15
CA PHE A 95 11.59 11.07 -7.99
C PHE A 95 10.38 11.39 -8.87
N ILE A 96 10.01 10.47 -9.73
CA ILE A 96 8.94 10.68 -10.72
C ILE A 96 7.90 9.59 -10.56
N ILE A 97 6.64 9.98 -10.39
CA ILE A 97 5.50 9.05 -10.46
C ILE A 97 4.71 9.37 -11.72
N LYS A 98 4.46 8.38 -12.58
CA LYS A 98 3.74 8.56 -13.84
C LYS A 98 2.78 7.42 -14.13
N LYS A 99 1.83 7.64 -15.05
CA LYS A 99 1.02 6.53 -15.61
C LYS A 99 1.97 5.48 -16.21
N CYS A 100 1.65 4.20 -16.05
CA CYS A 100 2.31 3.15 -16.83
C CYS A 100 2.08 3.43 -18.33
N ASP A 101 3.16 3.46 -19.11
CA ASP A 101 3.09 3.65 -20.56
C ASP A 101 2.49 2.37 -21.17
N GLU A 102 1.17 2.30 -21.32
CA GLU A 102 0.54 1.34 -22.22
C GLU A 102 0.99 1.75 -23.64
N ILE A 103 2.01 1.09 -24.17
CA ILE A 103 2.26 1.11 -25.61
C ILE A 103 1.10 0.33 -26.22
N VAL A 104 0.03 1.03 -26.59
CA VAL A 104 -1.04 0.46 -27.41
C VAL A 104 -0.44 0.32 -28.81
N HIS A 105 0.06 -0.87 -29.12
CA HIS A 105 0.32 -1.29 -30.50
C HIS A 105 -1.03 -1.65 -31.13
N ASP A 106 -1.87 -0.65 -31.41
CA ASP A 106 -2.86 -0.78 -32.47
C ASP A 106 -2.30 -0.03 -33.68
N ASP A 107 -2.18 -0.76 -34.78
CA ASP A 107 -1.83 -0.20 -36.07
C ASP A 107 -2.70 1.04 -36.35
N GLU A 108 -2.04 2.14 -36.73
CA GLU A 108 -2.60 3.40 -37.26
C GLU A 108 -3.07 4.51 -36.32
N SER A 109 -3.01 4.41 -34.99
CA SER A 109 -3.02 5.64 -34.17
C SER A 109 -2.26 5.52 -32.87
N VAL A 110 -1.15 6.27 -32.75
CA VAL A 110 -0.52 6.56 -31.47
C VAL A 110 -1.49 7.46 -30.70
N ALA A 111 -2.44 6.85 -30.00
CA ALA A 111 -3.22 7.55 -29.01
C ALA A 111 -2.22 8.03 -27.95
N TYR A 112 -1.86 9.31 -28.01
CA TYR A 112 -1.13 9.97 -26.93
C TYR A 112 -2.06 9.98 -25.71
N GLY A 113 -2.04 8.88 -24.97
CA GLY A 113 -2.67 8.81 -23.67
C GLY A 113 -2.18 9.98 -22.83
N MET A 114 -3.08 10.56 -22.03
CA MET A 114 -2.73 11.70 -21.18
C MET A 114 -1.52 11.36 -20.31
N ASN A 115 -0.37 11.96 -20.64
CA ASN A 115 0.90 11.77 -19.95
C ASN A 115 0.90 12.63 -18.68
N PHE A 116 0.29 12.10 -17.62
CA PHE A 116 0.34 12.71 -16.31
C PHE A 116 1.53 12.14 -15.53
N GLN A 117 2.39 13.05 -15.06
CA GLN A 117 3.53 12.73 -14.23
C GLN A 117 3.67 13.77 -13.11
N VAL A 118 4.13 13.32 -11.97
CA VAL A 118 4.47 14.14 -10.81
C VAL A 118 5.96 13.98 -10.58
N VAL A 119 6.66 15.09 -10.45
CA VAL A 119 8.11 15.14 -10.21
C VAL A 119 8.34 15.77 -8.86
N CYS A 120 9.10 15.08 -8.02
CA CYS A 120 9.50 15.51 -6.68
C CYS A 120 11.02 15.56 -6.58
N GLU A 121 11.51 16.51 -5.81
CA GLU A 121 12.92 16.62 -5.49
C GLU A 121 13.27 15.80 -4.24
N PRO A 122 14.51 15.28 -4.12
CA PRO A 122 14.95 14.49 -2.95
C PRO A 122 14.71 15.17 -1.59
N ARG A 123 14.74 16.50 -1.54
CA ARG A 123 14.50 17.29 -0.32
C ARG A 123 13.07 17.17 0.24
N GLU A 124 12.12 16.70 -0.55
CA GLU A 124 10.74 16.46 -0.12
C GLU A 124 10.59 15.14 0.67
N PHE A 125 11.64 14.33 0.71
CA PHE A 125 11.67 13.03 1.36
C PHE A 125 12.35 13.11 2.73
N ILE A 126 11.94 12.22 3.64
CA ILE A 126 12.59 12.03 4.95
C ILE A 126 13.98 11.41 4.74
N SER A 127 14.07 10.44 3.84
CA SER A 127 15.33 9.87 3.36
C SER A 127 15.22 9.52 1.88
N TYR A 128 16.32 9.70 1.17
CA TYR A 128 16.39 9.48 -0.27
C TYR A 128 17.76 8.90 -0.64
N ASP A 129 17.85 7.56 -0.62
CA ASP A 129 19.08 6.82 -0.93
C ASP A 129 18.91 6.06 -2.24
N ILE A 130 19.47 6.62 -3.32
CA ILE A 130 19.40 6.06 -4.66
C ILE A 130 20.81 5.75 -5.15
N GLN A 131 21.15 4.46 -5.23
CA GLN A 131 22.44 4.01 -5.76
C GLN A 131 22.41 3.82 -7.28
N CYS A 132 21.26 3.42 -7.84
CA CYS A 132 21.10 3.26 -9.28
C CYS A 132 19.77 3.81 -9.80
N LYS A 133 19.81 4.42 -10.99
CA LYS A 133 18.59 4.82 -11.70
C LYS A 133 17.72 3.60 -11.95
N SER A 134 16.46 3.69 -11.56
CA SER A 134 15.51 2.58 -11.62
C SER A 134 14.12 3.03 -12.00
N ASP A 135 13.41 2.15 -12.71
CA ASP A 135 12.00 2.27 -13.07
C ASP A 135 11.26 1.02 -12.60
N ILE A 136 10.26 1.19 -11.73
CA ILE A 136 9.40 0.10 -11.24
C ILE A 136 7.94 0.41 -11.56
N THR A 137 7.20 -0.62 -11.98
CA THR A 137 5.75 -0.53 -12.25
C THR A 137 5.02 -1.49 -11.34
N PHE A 138 3.93 -1.04 -10.73
CA PHE A 138 3.14 -1.85 -9.79
C PHE A 138 1.68 -1.37 -9.75
N CYS A 139 0.83 -2.19 -9.12
CA CYS A 139 -0.60 -1.94 -9.03
C CYS A 139 -0.92 -0.70 -8.18
N LEU A 140 -1.58 0.29 -8.79
CA LEU A 140 -1.97 1.52 -8.12
C LEU A 140 -2.98 1.27 -7.01
N ARG A 141 -3.92 0.34 -7.20
CA ARG A 141 -4.98 0.04 -6.23
C ARG A 141 -4.42 -0.53 -4.93
N GLU A 142 -3.51 -1.48 -5.02
CA GLU A 142 -2.86 -2.09 -3.85
C GLU A 142 -1.96 -1.08 -3.14
N PHE A 143 -1.22 -0.29 -3.91
CA PHE A 143 -0.41 0.79 -3.37
C PHE A 143 -1.24 1.85 -2.62
N LYS A 144 -2.34 2.33 -3.22
CA LYS A 144 -3.27 3.27 -2.57
C LYS A 144 -3.91 2.69 -1.31
N PHE A 145 -4.15 1.37 -1.26
CA PHE A 145 -4.65 0.72 -0.06
C PHE A 145 -3.63 0.74 1.08
N LEU A 146 -2.39 0.33 0.81
CA LEU A 146 -1.30 0.38 1.81
C LEU A 146 -1.04 1.82 2.26
N LEU A 147 -1.08 2.76 1.33
CA LEU A 147 -0.87 4.18 1.59
C LEU A 147 -1.97 4.77 2.47
N GLY A 148 -3.24 4.42 2.23
CA GLY A 148 -4.36 4.84 3.07
C GLY A 148 -4.27 4.31 4.50
N LEU A 149 -3.73 3.10 4.71
CA LEU A 149 -3.48 2.56 6.05
C LEU A 149 -2.34 3.32 6.76
N ALA A 150 -1.24 3.61 6.06
CA ALA A 150 -0.15 4.39 6.62
C ALA A 150 -0.59 5.82 6.98
N ASP A 151 -1.40 6.45 6.12
CA ASP A 151 -1.97 7.78 6.36
C ASP A 151 -2.91 7.82 7.56
N LEU A 152 -3.80 6.82 7.70
CA LEU A 152 -4.68 6.69 8.86
C LEU A 152 -3.91 6.64 10.19
N LEU A 153 -2.71 6.05 10.17
CA LEU A 153 -1.82 5.94 11.33
C LEU A 153 -0.82 7.10 11.44
N ASN A 154 -0.83 8.03 10.48
CA ASN A 154 0.13 9.13 10.34
C ASN A 154 1.59 8.65 10.35
N LEU A 155 1.87 7.54 9.66
CA LEU A 155 3.19 6.91 9.60
C LEU A 155 3.90 7.19 8.27
N PRO A 156 5.22 7.35 8.26
CA PRO A 156 5.97 7.40 7.01
C PRO A 156 5.93 6.05 6.28
N MET A 157 6.02 6.10 4.96
CA MET A 157 6.18 4.93 4.11
C MET A 157 7.60 4.88 3.57
N THR A 158 8.27 3.74 3.76
CA THR A 158 9.60 3.47 3.20
C THR A 158 9.48 2.42 2.10
N ILE A 159 9.98 2.75 0.91
CA ILE A 159 9.92 1.92 -0.29
C ILE A 159 11.35 1.47 -0.61
N TYR A 160 11.54 0.15 -0.61
CA TYR A 160 12.79 -0.53 -0.99
C TYR A 160 12.57 -1.17 -2.36
N PHE A 161 13.48 -0.92 -3.31
CA PHE A 161 13.32 -1.42 -4.67
C PHE A 161 14.64 -1.41 -5.42
N ASP A 162 14.74 -2.23 -6.46
CA ASP A 162 15.89 -2.26 -7.35
C ASP A 162 15.44 -1.90 -8.78
N SER A 163 15.61 -2.83 -9.71
CA SER A 163 15.12 -2.78 -11.07
C SER A 163 13.81 -3.56 -11.18
N ARG A 164 13.12 -3.41 -12.31
CA ARG A 164 11.91 -4.17 -12.67
C ARG A 164 11.97 -5.63 -12.18
N GLY A 165 10.92 -6.05 -11.48
CA GLY A 165 10.79 -7.40 -10.94
C GLY A 165 11.45 -7.63 -9.57
N ARG A 166 12.04 -6.60 -8.94
CA ARG A 166 12.62 -6.68 -7.60
C ARG A 166 12.28 -5.48 -6.71
#